data_AF-A0A6N9EIN3-F1
#
_entry.id   AF-A0A6N9EIN3-F1
#
_cell.length_a   1.000
_cell.length_b   1.000
_cell.length_c   1.000
_cell.angle_alpha   90.00
_cell.angle_beta   90.00
_cell.angle_gamma   90.00
#
_symmetry.space_group_name_H-M   'P 1'
#
loop_
_entity.id
_entity.type
_entity.pdbx_description
1 polymer ?
#
loop_
_entity_poly.entity_id
_entity_poly.type
_entity_poly.pdbx_seq_one_letter_code
_entity_poly.pdbx_strand_id
1 'polypeptide(L)'
;MAAGERSVLRLSLEIAQLRAALVLIDEAETGLHPWVQKLLMLQLQLLALRNNLQIIVTSHSPVVLNSVSARGRIFLKRGDGGVTIQEPFRDIVQNALYGQSEELLNILCEDEVTEGVLQGVFDVIRPELGMGSDSDAVRVGRDTGAQQFPQYAEAFKTFGQIRNFVFVLDGDQENTSTAQKVQDKAGPGAPVLFLPGQHAPEVWVWEQIRKRSREITHWLGDHPESLQTRMANLDSVYNAASDTPSEIAKVKLQDLAQSYNRIPAELGRAVARVEAELPGSRIQPLVNGLRDAVGRWRSV
;
A
#
# COMPACT_ATOMS: atom_id res chain seq x y z
N MET A 1 -13.17 1.99 -44.44
CA MET A 1 -13.68 2.43 -43.13
C MET A 1 -14.15 1.21 -42.37
N ALA A 2 -13.54 0.92 -41.23
CA ALA A 2 -13.99 -0.14 -40.34
C ALA A 2 -15.37 0.22 -39.76
N ALA A 3 -16.16 -0.78 -39.34
CA ALA A 3 -17.50 -0.58 -38.81
C ALA A 3 -17.54 0.34 -37.57
N GLY A 4 -16.48 0.31 -36.75
CA GLY A 4 -16.33 1.18 -35.57
C GLY A 4 -16.19 2.67 -35.89
N GLU A 5 -15.36 3.04 -36.87
CA GLU A 5 -15.17 4.45 -37.25
C GLU A 5 -16.45 5.11 -37.78
N ARG A 6 -17.27 4.34 -38.54
CA ARG A 6 -18.57 4.82 -39.03
C ARG A 6 -19.54 5.08 -37.88
N SER A 7 -19.52 4.23 -36.85
CA SER A 7 -20.38 4.37 -35.68
C SER A 7 -20.02 5.61 -34.87
N VAL A 8 -18.71 5.89 -34.70
CA VAL A 8 -18.20 7.10 -34.04
C VAL A 8 -18.57 8.38 -34.78
N LEU A 9 -18.39 8.40 -36.10
CA LEU A 9 -18.75 9.57 -36.92
C LEU A 9 -20.25 9.85 -36.83
N ARG A 10 -21.08 8.81 -36.86
CA ARG A 10 -22.54 8.96 -36.75
C ARG A 10 -22.95 9.48 -35.38
N LEU A 11 -22.43 8.88 -34.30
CA LEU A 11 -22.66 9.35 -32.93
C LEU A 11 -22.26 10.82 -32.76
N SER A 12 -21.09 11.19 -33.27
CA SER A 12 -20.59 12.57 -33.17
C SER A 12 -21.48 13.56 -33.93
N LEU A 13 -21.99 13.17 -35.11
CA LEU A 13 -22.90 14.00 -35.90
C LEU A 13 -24.25 14.18 -35.22
N GLU A 14 -24.82 13.11 -34.66
CA GLU A 14 -26.10 13.16 -33.95
C GLU A 14 -25.99 14.02 -32.68
N ILE A 15 -24.94 13.82 -31.88
CA ILE A 15 -24.70 14.60 -30.66
C ILE A 15 -24.41 16.07 -30.98
N ALA A 16 -23.72 16.37 -32.09
CA ALA A 16 -23.40 17.73 -32.49
C ALA A 16 -24.62 18.61 -32.77
N GLN A 17 -25.78 18.01 -33.07
CA GLN A 17 -27.05 18.72 -33.27
C GLN A 17 -27.79 19.03 -31.97
N LEU A 18 -27.47 18.31 -30.88
CA LEU A 18 -28.09 18.52 -29.58
C LEU A 18 -27.60 19.79 -28.91
N ARG A 19 -28.44 20.42 -28.08
CA ARG A 19 -28.10 21.56 -27.22
C ARG A 19 -28.81 21.43 -25.87
N ALA A 20 -28.14 21.82 -24.78
CA ALA A 20 -28.71 21.81 -23.43
C ALA A 20 -29.36 20.47 -23.04
N ALA A 21 -28.68 19.35 -23.37
CA ALA A 21 -29.22 18.00 -23.22
C ALA A 21 -28.32 17.10 -22.36
N LEU A 22 -28.93 16.09 -21.74
CA LEU A 22 -28.25 14.95 -21.13
C LEU A 22 -28.12 13.83 -22.16
N VAL A 23 -26.90 13.37 -22.39
CA VAL A 23 -26.57 12.29 -23.32
C VAL A 23 -26.01 11.13 -22.52
N LEU A 24 -26.62 9.95 -22.66
CA LEU A 24 -26.17 8.71 -22.04
C LEU A 24 -25.67 7.77 -23.14
N ILE A 25 -24.45 7.28 -23.02
CA ILE A 25 -23.84 6.38 -24.00
C ILE A 25 -23.34 5.14 -23.25
N ASP A 26 -23.81 3.98 -23.67
CA ASP A 26 -23.37 2.70 -23.11
C ASP A 26 -22.16 2.19 -23.91
N GLU A 27 -21.10 1.78 -23.22
CA GLU A 27 -19.86 1.23 -23.77
C GLU A 27 -19.32 1.99 -25.00
N ALA A 28 -18.98 3.26 -24.82
CA ALA A 28 -18.56 4.15 -25.92
C ALA A 28 -17.34 3.63 -26.71
N GLU A 29 -16.55 2.72 -26.14
CA GLU A 29 -15.37 2.11 -26.77
C GLU A 29 -15.64 0.92 -27.69
N THR A 30 -16.86 0.37 -27.72
CA THR A 30 -17.08 -0.98 -28.27
C THR A 30 -16.69 -1.07 -29.75
N GLY A 31 -15.74 -1.97 -30.05
CA GLY A 31 -15.19 -2.16 -31.39
C GLY A 31 -14.24 -1.06 -31.89
N LEU A 32 -13.77 -0.16 -31.01
CA LEU A 32 -12.86 0.92 -31.36
C LEU A 32 -11.42 0.61 -30.96
N HIS A 33 -10.48 0.95 -31.84
CA HIS A 33 -9.06 0.95 -31.49
C HIS A 33 -8.76 1.99 -30.39
N PRO A 34 -7.85 1.73 -29.44
CA PRO A 34 -7.49 2.67 -28.36
C PRO A 34 -7.27 4.12 -28.79
N TRP A 35 -6.60 4.33 -29.93
CA TRP A 35 -6.39 5.68 -30.48
C TRP A 35 -7.71 6.38 -30.85
N VAL A 36 -8.67 5.66 -31.44
CA VAL A 36 -9.99 6.19 -31.81
C VAL A 36 -10.81 6.50 -30.57
N GLN A 37 -10.70 5.69 -29.52
CA GLN A 37 -11.36 5.95 -28.23
C GLN A 37 -10.92 7.29 -27.62
N LYS A 38 -9.61 7.59 -27.65
CA LYS A 38 -9.08 8.89 -27.18
C LYS A 38 -9.65 10.06 -27.99
N LEU A 39 -9.72 9.92 -29.31
CA LEU A 39 -10.30 10.94 -30.18
C LEU A 39 -11.79 11.14 -29.93
N LEU A 40 -12.56 10.06 -29.78
CA LEU A 40 -13.97 10.13 -29.43
C LEU A 40 -14.16 10.89 -28.12
N MET A 41 -13.42 10.52 -27.07
CA MET A 41 -13.53 11.18 -25.76
C MET A 41 -13.16 12.66 -25.80
N LEU A 42 -12.16 13.04 -26.59
CA LEU A 42 -11.83 14.45 -26.82
C LEU A 42 -12.98 15.18 -27.51
N GLN A 43 -13.55 14.60 -28.56
CA GLN A 43 -14.65 15.22 -29.29
C GLN A 43 -15.92 15.35 -28.45
N LEU A 44 -16.26 14.34 -27.66
CA LEU A 44 -17.40 14.40 -26.74
C LEU A 44 -17.23 15.54 -25.72
N GLN A 45 -16.02 15.72 -25.16
CA GLN A 45 -15.74 16.83 -24.25
C GLN A 45 -15.87 18.20 -24.93
N LEU A 46 -15.37 18.34 -26.16
CA LEU A 46 -15.52 19.57 -26.94
C LEU A 46 -17.00 19.88 -27.26
N LEU A 47 -17.78 18.87 -27.63
CA LEU A 47 -19.21 19.00 -27.87
C LEU A 47 -19.98 19.35 -26.60
N ALA A 48 -19.63 18.74 -25.46
CA ALA A 48 -20.23 19.04 -24.17
C ALA A 48 -20.05 20.52 -23.80
N LEU A 49 -18.84 21.07 -23.97
CA LEU A 49 -18.56 22.47 -23.73
C LEU A 49 -19.27 23.40 -24.74
N ARG A 50 -19.19 23.08 -26.03
CA ARG A 50 -19.73 23.94 -27.10
C ARG A 50 -21.25 24.03 -27.09
N ASN A 51 -21.91 22.90 -26.82
CA ASN A 51 -23.37 22.78 -26.94
C ASN A 51 -24.09 22.74 -25.58
N ASN A 52 -23.35 22.96 -24.48
CA ASN A 52 -23.85 22.87 -23.10
C ASN A 52 -24.51 21.50 -22.82
N LEU A 53 -23.80 20.41 -23.11
CA LEU A 53 -24.29 19.03 -22.88
C LEU A 53 -23.69 18.45 -21.60
N GLN A 54 -24.48 17.64 -20.91
CA GLN A 54 -23.96 16.70 -19.93
C GLN A 54 -23.88 15.33 -20.61
N ILE A 55 -22.69 14.74 -20.66
CA ILE A 55 -22.47 13.43 -21.30
C ILE A 55 -22.01 12.44 -20.23
N ILE A 56 -22.73 11.34 -20.07
CA ILE A 56 -22.37 10.24 -19.18
C ILE A 56 -22.12 9.00 -20.05
N VAL A 57 -20.97 8.38 -19.83
CA VAL A 57 -20.51 7.19 -20.53
C VAL A 57 -20.26 6.07 -19.54
N THR A 58 -20.67 4.85 -19.89
CA THR A 58 -20.16 3.63 -19.27
C THR A 58 -18.98 3.12 -20.09
N SER A 59 -18.01 2.49 -19.43
CA SER A 59 -16.82 1.98 -20.10
C SER A 59 -16.10 0.95 -19.24
N HIS A 60 -15.62 -0.11 -19.88
CA HIS A 60 -14.60 -1.03 -19.39
C HIS A 60 -13.22 -0.69 -19.98
N SER A 61 -13.10 0.37 -20.78
CA SER A 61 -11.82 0.77 -21.36
C SER A 61 -11.01 1.67 -20.40
N PRO A 62 -9.79 1.24 -20.02
CA PRO A 62 -8.83 2.10 -19.33
C PRO A 62 -8.50 3.36 -20.15
N VAL A 63 -8.55 3.28 -21.47
CA VAL A 63 -8.24 4.41 -22.36
C VAL A 63 -9.31 5.48 -22.26
N VAL A 64 -10.59 5.09 -22.16
CA VAL A 64 -11.71 6.02 -21.94
C VAL A 64 -11.60 6.66 -20.57
N LEU A 65 -11.40 5.85 -19.52
CA LEU A 65 -11.25 6.33 -18.14
C LEU A 65 -10.08 7.30 -17.97
N ASN A 66 -8.95 7.03 -18.61
CA ASN A 66 -7.77 7.90 -18.61
C ASN A 66 -7.92 9.16 -19.49
N SER A 67 -8.94 9.22 -20.35
CA SER A 67 -9.23 10.39 -21.19
C SER A 67 -10.05 11.47 -20.47
N VAL A 68 -10.52 11.20 -19.24
CA VAL A 68 -11.24 12.14 -18.39
C VAL A 68 -10.49 12.42 -17.10
N SER A 69 -10.74 13.60 -16.52
CA SER A 69 -10.21 13.95 -15.19
C SER A 69 -10.76 13.02 -14.10
N ALA A 70 -10.04 12.87 -12.99
CA ALA A 70 -10.47 12.03 -11.86
C ALA A 70 -11.89 12.36 -11.35
N ARG A 71 -12.29 13.63 -11.40
CA ARG A 71 -13.65 14.08 -11.02
C ARG A 71 -14.75 13.55 -11.94
N GLY A 72 -14.42 13.20 -13.18
CA GLY A 72 -15.34 12.62 -14.14
C GLY A 72 -15.42 11.09 -14.08
N ARG A 73 -14.64 10.45 -13.21
CA ARG A 73 -14.60 8.99 -13.06
C ARG A 73 -15.51 8.58 -11.91
N ILE A 74 -16.50 7.74 -12.21
CA ILE A 74 -17.43 7.20 -11.21
C ILE A 74 -17.33 5.68 -11.29
N PHE A 75 -16.92 5.05 -10.19
CA PHE A 75 -16.89 3.60 -10.08
C PHE A 75 -18.08 3.12 -9.28
N LEU A 76 -18.79 2.13 -9.83
CA LEU A 76 -19.95 1.53 -9.19
C LEU A 76 -19.57 0.10 -8.80
N LYS A 77 -19.68 -0.22 -7.51
CA LYS A 77 -19.54 -1.59 -7.00
C LYS A 77 -20.89 -2.06 -6.50
N ARG A 78 -21.31 -3.25 -6.94
CA ARG A 78 -22.47 -3.94 -6.37
C ARG A 78 -21.99 -4.82 -5.22
N GLY A 79 -22.59 -4.64 -4.05
CA GLY A 79 -22.44 -5.52 -2.88
C GLY A 79 -23.81 -5.98 -2.38
N ASP A 80 -23.82 -6.68 -1.24
CA ASP A 80 -25.04 -7.30 -0.69
C ASP A 80 -26.14 -6.29 -0.34
N GLY A 81 -25.75 -5.05 -0.01
CA GLY A 81 -26.66 -3.93 0.30
C GLY A 81 -27.06 -3.06 -0.89
N GLY A 82 -26.68 -3.41 -2.13
CA GLY A 82 -26.98 -2.62 -3.34
C GLY A 82 -25.75 -2.08 -4.05
N VAL A 83 -25.91 -0.97 -4.78
CA VAL A 83 -24.83 -0.33 -5.57
C VAL A 83 -24.25 0.85 -4.79
N THR A 84 -22.95 0.83 -4.55
CA THR A 84 -22.20 1.89 -3.89
C THR A 84 -21.25 2.56 -4.86
N ILE A 85 -21.10 3.88 -4.75
CA ILE A 85 -20.07 4.63 -5.47
C ILE A 85 -18.74 4.43 -4.75
N GLN A 86 -17.68 4.10 -5.49
CA GLN A 86 -16.31 4.01 -4.98
C GLN A 86 -15.47 5.16 -5.54
N GLU A 87 -14.49 5.58 -4.76
CA GLU A 87 -13.46 6.50 -5.25
C GLU A 87 -12.66 5.81 -6.36
N PRO A 88 -12.32 6.53 -7.45
CA PRO A 88 -11.65 5.99 -8.63
C PRO A 88 -10.15 5.76 -8.38
N PHE A 89 -9.80 5.11 -7.28
CA PHE A 89 -8.41 4.79 -6.96
C PHE A 89 -7.81 3.83 -7.98
N ARG A 90 -6.53 4.03 -8.30
CA ARG A 90 -5.79 3.26 -9.31
C ARG A 90 -5.95 1.75 -9.15
N ASP A 91 -5.79 1.23 -7.94
CA ASP A 91 -5.91 -0.19 -7.62
C ASP A 91 -7.34 -0.71 -7.83
N ILE A 92 -8.35 0.09 -7.48
CA ILE A 92 -9.77 -0.28 -7.70
C ILE A 92 -10.05 -0.33 -9.21
N VAL A 93 -9.58 0.67 -9.95
CA VAL A 93 -9.73 0.73 -11.41
C VAL A 93 -9.07 -0.47 -12.06
N GLN A 94 -7.79 -0.73 -11.76
CA GLN A 94 -7.05 -1.83 -12.36
C GLN A 94 -7.65 -3.19 -12.02
N ASN A 95 -8.00 -3.43 -10.75
CA ASN A 95 -8.65 -4.68 -10.36
C ASN A 95 -10.02 -4.86 -11.03
N ALA A 96 -10.81 -3.79 -11.18
CA ALA A 96 -12.11 -3.88 -11.86
C ALA A 96 -11.99 -4.17 -13.36
N LEU A 97 -10.93 -3.69 -14.02
CA LEU A 97 -10.74 -3.84 -15.46
C LEU A 97 -9.97 -5.11 -15.84
N TYR A 98 -9.00 -5.51 -15.02
CA TYR A 98 -8.03 -6.55 -15.34
C TYR A 98 -8.04 -7.74 -14.38
N GLY A 99 -8.79 -7.66 -13.27
CA GLY A 99 -8.78 -8.67 -12.20
C GLY A 99 -7.52 -8.67 -11.33
N GLN A 100 -6.57 -7.77 -11.59
CA GLN A 100 -5.33 -7.61 -10.85
C GLN A 100 -4.82 -6.15 -10.92
N SER A 101 -3.98 -5.77 -9.96
CA SER A 101 -3.21 -4.51 -10.03
C SER A 101 -1.94 -4.73 -10.85
N GLU A 102 -1.82 -4.06 -12.00
CA GLU A 102 -0.59 -4.10 -12.82
C GLU A 102 0.55 -3.30 -12.18
N GLU A 103 0.21 -2.25 -11.43
CA GLU A 103 1.17 -1.46 -10.67
C GLU A 103 1.00 -1.76 -9.19
N LEU A 104 2.11 -2.01 -8.51
CA LEU A 104 2.16 -2.36 -7.09
C LEU A 104 2.93 -1.30 -6.31
N LEU A 105 2.45 -0.97 -5.11
CA LEU A 105 3.26 -0.25 -4.13
C LEU A 105 4.14 -1.24 -3.39
N ASN A 106 5.45 -1.11 -3.58
CA ASN A 106 6.46 -1.96 -2.95
C ASN A 106 7.00 -1.26 -1.70
N ILE A 107 7.02 -1.97 -0.59
CA ILE A 107 7.53 -1.49 0.70
C ILE A 107 8.75 -2.33 1.01
N LEU A 108 9.93 -1.70 0.94
CA LEU A 108 11.21 -2.37 1.13
C LEU A 108 11.67 -2.17 2.57
N CYS A 109 11.97 -3.29 3.24
CA CYS A 109 12.47 -3.34 4.61
C CYS A 109 13.74 -4.18 4.73
N GLU A 110 14.44 -4.01 5.84
CA GLU A 110 15.80 -4.56 6.03
C GLU A 110 15.81 -6.06 6.36
N ASP A 111 14.83 -6.53 7.13
CA ASP A 111 14.82 -7.90 7.63
C ASP A 111 13.40 -8.48 7.81
N GLU A 112 13.38 -9.73 8.26
CA GLU A 112 12.17 -10.52 8.47
C GLU A 112 11.30 -10.01 9.62
N VAL A 113 11.89 -9.46 10.68
CA VAL A 113 11.13 -8.96 11.83
C VAL A 113 10.43 -7.65 11.44
N THR A 114 11.13 -6.78 10.72
CA THR A 114 10.58 -5.56 10.13
C THR A 114 9.47 -5.87 9.12
N GLU A 115 9.65 -6.90 8.28
CA GLU A 115 8.58 -7.38 7.40
C GLU A 115 7.33 -7.78 8.20
N GLY A 116 7.51 -8.55 9.28
CA GLY A 116 6.44 -8.94 10.18
C GLY A 116 5.71 -7.74 10.79
N VAL A 117 6.45 -6.78 11.32
CA VAL A 117 5.90 -5.53 11.88
C VAL A 117 5.08 -4.77 10.84
N LEU A 118 5.59 -4.62 9.62
CA LEU A 118 4.87 -3.95 8.54
C LEU A 118 3.59 -4.69 8.18
N GLN A 119 3.62 -6.02 8.05
CA GLN A 119 2.41 -6.82 7.83
C GLN A 119 1.37 -6.60 8.94
N GLY A 120 1.81 -6.49 10.20
CA GLY A 120 0.92 -6.24 11.33
C GLY A 120 0.27 -4.85 11.29
N VAL A 121 1.01 -3.83 10.85
CA VAL A 121 0.43 -2.50 10.58
C VAL A 121 -0.59 -2.57 9.45
N PHE A 122 -0.27 -3.29 8.37
CA PHE A 122 -1.17 -3.45 7.22
C PHE A 122 -2.46 -4.21 7.55
N ASP A 123 -2.45 -5.14 8.51
CA ASP A 123 -3.65 -5.81 9.00
C ASP A 123 -4.67 -4.81 9.57
N VAL A 124 -4.21 -3.69 10.13
CA VAL A 124 -5.05 -2.63 10.71
C VAL A 124 -5.45 -1.59 9.66
N ILE A 125 -4.52 -1.12 8.82
CA ILE A 125 -4.81 -0.02 7.89
C ILE A 125 -5.50 -0.45 6.59
N ARG A 126 -5.36 -1.71 6.14
CA ARG A 126 -6.02 -2.18 4.89
C ARG A 126 -7.55 -2.05 4.95
N PRO A 127 -8.24 -2.51 6.02
CA PRO A 127 -9.67 -2.32 6.17
C PRO A 127 -10.10 -0.85 6.18
N GLU A 128 -9.35 0.01 6.88
CA GLU A 128 -9.60 1.45 6.94
C GLU A 128 -9.53 2.11 5.56
N LEU A 129 -8.59 1.66 4.72
CA LEU A 129 -8.40 2.14 3.36
C LEU A 129 -9.38 1.50 2.36
N GLY A 130 -10.29 0.63 2.81
CA GLY A 130 -11.22 -0.10 1.93
C GLY A 130 -10.51 -1.04 0.95
N MET A 131 -9.29 -1.48 1.29
CA MET A 131 -8.56 -2.49 0.53
C MET A 131 -9.09 -3.87 0.94
N GLY A 132 -9.36 -4.74 -0.04
CA GLY A 132 -9.71 -6.12 0.23
C GLY A 132 -8.57 -6.86 0.95
N SER A 133 -8.92 -7.86 1.77
CA SER A 133 -7.94 -8.69 2.47
C SER A 133 -6.96 -9.39 1.53
N ASP A 134 -7.41 -9.72 0.32
CA ASP A 134 -6.61 -10.36 -0.74
C ASP A 134 -6.05 -9.35 -1.75
N SER A 135 -5.95 -8.06 -1.38
CA SER A 135 -5.40 -7.04 -2.28
C SER A 135 -3.89 -7.17 -2.41
N ASP A 136 -3.45 -7.59 -3.60
CA ASP A 136 -2.03 -7.67 -3.95
C ASP A 136 -1.38 -6.30 -4.27
N ALA A 137 -2.16 -5.22 -4.26
CA ALA A 137 -1.73 -3.87 -4.65
C ALA A 137 -0.57 -3.31 -3.80
N VAL A 138 -0.42 -3.79 -2.56
CA VAL A 138 0.68 -3.40 -1.67
C VAL A 138 1.48 -4.64 -1.30
N ARG A 139 2.76 -4.64 -1.67
CA ARG A 139 3.70 -5.73 -1.41
C ARG A 139 4.79 -5.28 -0.43
N VAL A 140 4.96 -6.01 0.65
CA VAL A 140 6.11 -5.86 1.53
C VAL A 140 7.20 -6.81 1.03
N GLY A 141 8.41 -6.29 0.83
CA GLY A 141 9.58 -7.03 0.43
C GLY A 141 10.73 -6.77 1.37
N ARG A 142 11.54 -7.80 1.60
CA ARG A 142 12.75 -7.72 2.42
C ARG A 142 13.99 -7.72 1.54
N ASP A 143 14.99 -6.95 1.93
CA ASP A 143 16.34 -7.05 1.40
C ASP A 143 17.36 -6.87 2.51
N THR A 144 18.37 -7.74 2.53
CA THR A 144 19.36 -7.89 3.60
C THR A 144 20.30 -6.68 3.69
N GLY A 145 19.80 -5.59 4.26
CA GLY A 145 20.56 -4.45 4.77
C GLY A 145 20.29 -3.10 4.10
N ALA A 146 20.09 -2.06 4.92
CA ALA A 146 19.89 -0.67 4.48
C ALA A 146 20.96 -0.09 3.55
N GLN A 147 22.16 -0.67 3.51
CA GLN A 147 23.27 -0.16 2.69
C GLN A 147 23.00 -0.25 1.17
N GLN A 148 22.10 -1.14 0.75
CA GLN A 148 21.73 -1.31 -0.66
C GLN A 148 20.59 -0.37 -1.08
N PHE A 149 19.82 0.16 -0.13
CA PHE A 149 18.66 1.02 -0.40
C PHE A 149 19.00 2.28 -1.20
N PRO A 150 20.14 2.97 -0.99
CA PRO A 150 20.52 4.10 -1.84
C PRO A 150 20.70 3.70 -3.31
N GLN A 151 21.23 2.51 -3.60
CA GLN A 151 21.43 2.03 -4.97
C GLN A 151 20.08 1.71 -5.62
N TYR A 152 19.17 1.10 -4.89
CA TYR A 152 17.82 0.86 -5.36
C TYR A 152 17.03 2.13 -5.59
N ALA A 153 17.10 3.09 -4.67
CA ALA A 153 16.48 4.40 -4.84
C ALA A 153 16.97 5.10 -6.12
N GLU A 154 18.27 5.03 -6.42
CA GLU A 154 18.83 5.57 -7.67
C GLU A 154 18.34 4.84 -8.91
N ALA A 155 18.35 3.51 -8.88
CA ALA A 155 17.89 2.70 -10.00
C ALA A 155 16.40 2.97 -10.29
N PHE A 156 15.54 2.87 -9.28
CA PHE A 156 14.10 3.09 -9.45
C PHE A 156 13.77 4.53 -9.87
N LYS A 157 14.55 5.52 -9.42
CA LYS A 157 14.42 6.90 -9.90
C LYS A 157 14.82 7.02 -11.37
N THR A 158 15.92 6.39 -11.77
CA THR A 158 16.41 6.39 -13.16
C THR A 158 15.38 5.77 -14.11
N PHE A 159 14.69 4.71 -13.68
CA PHE A 159 13.62 4.05 -14.44
C PHE A 159 12.22 4.65 -14.24
N GLY A 160 12.08 5.76 -13.50
CA GLY A 160 10.80 6.43 -13.28
C GLY A 160 9.80 5.65 -12.40
N GLN A 161 10.25 4.61 -11.70
CA GLN A 161 9.42 3.75 -10.85
C GLN A 161 9.44 4.15 -9.37
N ILE A 162 10.26 5.13 -8.98
CA ILE A 162 10.46 5.50 -7.56
C ILE A 162 9.16 5.78 -6.80
N ARG A 163 8.11 6.25 -7.48
CA ARG A 163 6.79 6.52 -6.87
C ARG A 163 6.02 5.26 -6.42
N ASN A 164 6.45 4.09 -6.88
CA ASN A 164 5.90 2.79 -6.51
C ASN A 164 6.70 2.15 -5.36
N PHE A 165 7.58 2.90 -4.69
CA PHE A 165 8.41 2.39 -3.61
C PHE A 165 8.27 3.23 -2.33
N VAL A 166 8.30 2.55 -1.19
CA VAL A 166 8.46 3.10 0.15
C VAL A 166 9.63 2.37 0.80
N PHE A 167 10.56 3.11 1.39
CA PHE A 167 11.66 2.51 2.14
C PHE A 167 11.36 2.58 3.62
N VAL A 168 11.49 1.46 4.33
CA VAL A 168 11.34 1.38 5.78
C VAL A 168 12.67 0.93 6.36
N LEU A 169 13.23 1.77 7.22
CA LEU A 169 14.49 1.54 7.90
C LEU A 169 14.25 1.25 9.38
N ASP A 170 15.21 0.61 10.03
CA ASP A 170 15.20 0.40 11.47
C ASP A 170 15.28 1.73 12.22
N GLY A 171 14.79 1.76 13.47
CA GLY A 171 14.72 3.00 14.27
C GLY A 171 16.10 3.58 14.60
N ASP A 172 17.16 2.75 14.62
CA ASP A 172 18.53 3.21 14.83
C ASP A 172 19.15 3.90 13.61
N GLN A 173 18.57 3.73 12.42
CA GLN A 173 19.03 4.35 11.17
C GLN A 173 18.55 5.79 10.97
N GLU A 174 17.59 6.27 11.76
CA GLU A 174 16.97 7.59 11.58
C GLU A 174 18.00 8.74 11.54
N ASN A 175 19.05 8.64 12.35
CA ASN A 175 20.11 9.65 12.45
C ASN A 175 21.42 9.26 11.73
N THR A 176 21.38 8.23 10.88
CA THR A 176 22.60 7.76 10.19
C THR A 176 22.74 8.37 8.81
N SER A 177 23.98 8.35 8.29
CA SER A 177 24.23 8.78 6.90
C SER A 177 23.45 7.97 5.86
N THR A 178 22.98 6.77 6.23
CA THR A 178 22.25 5.87 5.34
C THR A 178 20.87 6.44 5.04
N ALA A 179 20.10 6.84 6.06
CA ALA A 179 18.79 7.45 5.89
C ALA A 179 18.83 8.68 4.99
N GLN A 180 19.81 9.57 5.25
CA GLN A 180 20.01 10.77 4.44
C GLN A 180 20.33 10.43 2.97
N LYS A 181 21.23 9.47 2.73
CA LYS A 181 21.56 9.02 1.36
C LYS A 181 20.37 8.41 0.64
N VAL A 182 19.55 7.60 1.31
CA VAL A 182 18.33 7.04 0.71
C VAL A 182 17.39 8.18 0.34
N GLN A 183 17.15 9.12 1.26
CA GLN A 183 16.25 10.25 1.03
C GLN A 183 16.73 11.18 -0.08
N ASP A 184 18.04 11.47 -0.15
CA ASP A 184 18.65 12.30 -1.19
C ASP A 184 18.52 11.65 -2.58
N LYS A 185 18.76 10.33 -2.64
CA LYS A 185 18.66 9.57 -3.90
C LYS A 185 17.22 9.37 -4.35
N ALA A 186 16.33 8.96 -3.44
CA ALA A 186 14.90 8.82 -3.71
C ALA A 186 14.24 10.16 -4.08
N GLY A 187 14.70 11.25 -3.47
CA GLY A 187 14.06 12.56 -3.57
C GLY A 187 12.63 12.54 -3.02
N PRO A 188 11.76 13.49 -3.41
CA PRO A 188 10.37 13.53 -2.95
C PRO A 188 9.50 12.40 -3.54
N GLY A 189 10.08 11.53 -4.38
CA GLY A 189 9.38 10.50 -5.13
C GLY A 189 9.04 9.24 -4.31
N ALA A 190 9.83 8.90 -3.29
CA ALA A 190 9.57 7.78 -2.38
C ALA A 190 9.74 8.24 -0.93
N PRO A 191 8.75 8.01 -0.06
CA PRO A 191 8.92 8.26 1.36
C PRO A 191 9.90 7.27 1.99
N VAL A 192 10.73 7.78 2.90
CA VAL A 192 11.57 6.99 3.80
C VAL A 192 10.94 7.06 5.19
N LEU A 193 10.59 5.90 5.74
CA LEU A 193 9.95 5.76 7.05
C LEU A 193 10.85 4.94 7.98
N PHE A 194 10.57 5.02 9.27
CA PHE A 194 11.37 4.37 10.31
C PHE A 194 10.49 3.53 11.22
N LEU A 195 11.04 2.42 11.70
CA LEU A 195 10.46 1.64 12.78
C LEU A 195 10.50 2.40 14.12
N PRO A 196 9.59 2.08 15.05
CA PRO A 196 9.58 2.70 16.37
C PRO A 196 10.80 2.29 17.21
N GLY A 197 11.45 3.27 17.83
CA GLY A 197 12.55 3.05 18.77
C GLY A 197 13.88 3.63 18.29
N GLN A 198 14.95 3.36 19.04
CA GLN A 198 16.33 3.76 18.71
C GLN A 198 17.26 2.55 18.59
N HIS A 199 16.67 1.37 18.46
CA HIS A 199 17.35 0.07 18.48
C HIS A 199 16.75 -0.83 17.39
N ALA A 200 17.37 -2.00 17.22
CA ALA A 200 16.91 -3.05 16.31
C ALA A 200 15.43 -3.45 16.59
N PRO A 201 14.69 -3.89 15.56
CA PRO A 201 13.28 -4.25 15.68
C PRO A 201 13.01 -5.29 16.77
N GLU A 202 13.93 -6.23 16.99
CA GLU A 202 13.77 -7.30 17.97
C GLU A 202 13.72 -6.78 19.40
N VAL A 203 14.48 -5.72 19.70
CA VAL A 203 14.47 -5.08 21.02
C VAL A 203 13.10 -4.45 21.26
N TRP A 204 12.58 -3.73 20.27
CA TRP A 204 11.26 -3.10 20.38
C TRP A 204 10.16 -4.15 20.52
N VAL A 205 10.15 -5.19 19.67
CA VAL A 205 9.19 -6.30 19.73
C VAL A 205 9.24 -6.96 21.11
N TRP A 206 10.42 -7.28 21.63
CA TRP A 206 10.59 -7.87 22.96
C TRP A 206 9.99 -7.00 24.07
N GLU A 207 10.27 -5.70 24.07
CA GLU A 207 9.72 -4.76 25.05
C GLU A 207 8.20 -4.69 25.00
N GLN A 208 7.60 -4.68 23.81
CA GLN A 208 6.15 -4.63 23.68
C GLN A 208 5.51 -5.94 24.09
N ILE A 209 6.11 -7.10 23.79
CA ILE A 209 5.65 -8.40 24.32
C ILE A 209 5.56 -8.37 25.84
N ARG A 210 6.58 -7.80 26.50
CA ARG A 210 6.59 -7.68 27.97
C ARG A 210 5.48 -6.77 28.48
N LYS A 211 5.30 -5.59 27.86
CA LYS A 211 4.28 -4.59 28.25
C LYS A 211 2.85 -5.07 27.97
N ARG A 212 2.65 -5.81 26.88
CA ARG A 212 1.35 -6.22 26.32
C ARG A 212 1.14 -7.73 26.35
N SER A 213 1.71 -8.38 27.36
CA SER A 213 1.64 -9.84 27.51
C SER A 213 0.19 -10.37 27.46
N ARG A 214 -0.79 -9.63 27.98
CA ARG A 214 -2.20 -10.04 27.95
C ARG A 214 -2.79 -10.03 26.54
N GLU A 215 -2.57 -8.98 25.76
CA GLU A 215 -3.10 -8.90 24.40
C GLU A 215 -2.40 -9.90 23.47
N ILE A 216 -1.08 -10.07 23.62
CA ILE A 216 -0.27 -10.91 22.73
C ILE A 216 -0.47 -12.40 23.02
N THR A 217 -0.71 -12.78 24.27
CA THR A 217 -0.99 -14.18 24.61
C THR A 217 -2.29 -14.70 24.01
N HIS A 218 -3.28 -13.85 23.74
CA HIS A 218 -4.47 -14.24 22.99
C HIS A 218 -4.10 -14.77 21.59
N TRP A 219 -3.10 -14.16 20.95
CA TRP A 219 -2.61 -14.57 19.63
C TRP A 219 -1.72 -15.84 19.72
N LEU A 220 -0.90 -15.94 20.76
CA LEU A 220 -0.01 -17.09 20.99
C LEU A 220 -0.73 -18.34 21.53
N GLY A 221 -1.95 -18.19 22.06
CA GLY A 221 -2.68 -19.29 22.70
C GLY A 221 -2.09 -19.74 24.03
N ASP A 222 -1.45 -18.84 24.77
CA ASP A 222 -0.84 -19.12 26.09
C ASP A 222 -1.46 -18.21 27.18
N HIS A 223 -0.99 -18.35 28.43
CA HIS A 223 -1.33 -17.47 29.54
C HIS A 223 -0.25 -16.41 29.77
N PRO A 224 -0.62 -15.17 30.17
CA PRO A 224 0.33 -14.07 30.38
C PRO A 224 1.47 -14.42 31.34
N GLU A 225 1.18 -15.20 32.38
CA GLU A 225 2.16 -15.62 33.39
C GLU A 225 3.22 -16.59 32.81
N SER A 226 2.79 -17.54 31.96
CA SER A 226 3.68 -18.46 31.25
C SER A 226 4.62 -17.70 30.33
N LEU A 227 4.09 -16.76 29.55
CA LEU A 227 4.87 -15.91 28.64
C LEU A 227 5.89 -15.08 29.40
N GLN A 228 5.47 -14.39 30.47
CA GLN A 228 6.39 -13.59 31.30
C GLN A 228 7.49 -14.43 31.94
N THR A 229 7.16 -15.64 32.42
CA THR A 229 8.14 -16.55 33.01
C THR A 229 9.17 -17.01 31.98
N ARG A 230 8.74 -17.38 30.77
CA ARG A 230 9.66 -17.73 29.66
C ARG A 230 10.56 -16.56 29.28
N MET A 231 10.00 -15.37 29.16
CA MET A 231 10.76 -14.15 28.86
C MET A 231 11.80 -13.86 29.95
N ALA A 232 11.44 -13.99 31.23
CA ALA A 232 12.36 -13.78 32.35
C ALA A 232 13.50 -14.81 32.36
N ASN A 233 13.21 -16.07 32.01
CA ASN A 233 14.24 -17.10 31.86
C ASN A 233 15.21 -16.77 30.73
N LEU A 234 14.69 -16.34 29.56
CA LEU A 234 15.52 -15.92 28.44
C LEU A 234 16.33 -14.66 28.75
N ASP A 235 15.75 -13.68 29.46
CA ASP A 235 16.50 -12.53 29.99
C ASP A 235 17.70 -13.02 30.83
N SER A 236 17.48 -13.97 31.75
CA SER A 236 18.54 -14.51 32.61
C SER A 236 19.63 -15.27 31.84
N VAL A 237 19.26 -16.04 30.81
CA VAL A 237 20.23 -16.81 30.00
C VAL A 237 21.13 -15.88 29.19
N TYR A 238 20.54 -14.86 28.55
CA TYR A 238 21.24 -13.98 27.64
C TYR A 238 21.94 -12.78 28.31
N ASN A 239 21.61 -12.46 29.57
CA ASN A 239 22.32 -11.43 30.35
C ASN A 239 23.81 -11.74 30.56
N ALA A 240 24.22 -13.01 30.43
CA ALA A 240 25.62 -13.45 30.55
C ALA A 240 26.31 -13.71 29.20
N ALA A 241 25.63 -13.44 28.07
CA ALA A 241 26.18 -13.67 26.74
C ALA A 241 27.23 -12.60 26.35
N SER A 242 28.23 -13.01 25.57
CA SER A 242 29.34 -12.14 25.14
C SER A 242 29.10 -11.47 23.77
N ASP A 243 27.99 -11.80 23.10
CA ASP A 243 27.67 -11.31 21.76
C ASP A 243 27.23 -9.83 21.75
N THR A 244 27.12 -9.24 20.56
CA THR A 244 26.65 -7.85 20.46
C THR A 244 25.18 -7.73 20.89
N PRO A 245 24.75 -6.59 21.45
CA PRO A 245 23.36 -6.42 21.92
C PRO A 245 22.29 -6.68 20.85
N SER A 246 22.59 -6.37 19.59
CA SER A 246 21.69 -6.63 18.45
C SER A 246 21.58 -8.13 18.15
N GLU A 247 22.71 -8.84 18.14
CA GLU A 247 22.72 -10.29 17.91
C GLU A 247 22.03 -11.04 19.07
N ILE A 248 22.27 -10.60 20.32
CA ILE A 248 21.58 -11.12 21.49
C ILE A 248 20.06 -10.94 21.35
N ALA A 249 19.60 -9.76 20.92
CA ALA A 249 18.18 -9.50 20.72
C ALA A 249 17.55 -10.41 19.65
N LYS A 250 18.28 -10.63 18.54
CA LYS A 250 17.89 -11.55 17.46
C LYS A 250 17.70 -12.98 17.93
N VAL A 251 18.75 -13.56 18.52
CA VAL A 251 18.73 -14.96 18.98
C VAL A 251 17.66 -15.14 20.06
N LYS A 252 17.52 -14.17 20.97
CA LYS A 252 16.54 -14.23 22.05
C LYS A 252 15.10 -14.18 21.56
N LEU A 253 14.80 -13.33 20.57
CA LEU A 253 13.47 -13.30 19.95
C LEU A 253 13.20 -14.60 19.17
N GLN A 254 14.24 -15.15 18.51
CA GLN A 254 14.16 -16.42 17.81
C GLN A 254 13.84 -17.59 18.76
N ASP A 255 14.51 -17.68 19.91
CA ASP A 255 14.25 -18.71 20.91
C ASP A 255 12.83 -18.60 21.48
N LEU A 256 12.35 -17.38 21.72
CA LEU A 256 10.97 -17.17 22.14
C LEU A 256 9.98 -17.65 21.08
N ALA A 257 10.20 -17.28 19.81
CA ALA A 257 9.35 -17.70 18.70
C ALA A 257 9.32 -19.23 18.54
N GLN A 258 10.48 -19.88 18.60
CA GLN A 258 10.61 -21.34 18.53
C GLN A 258 9.85 -22.04 19.66
N SER A 259 9.85 -21.45 20.87
CA SER A 259 9.10 -22.02 22.00
C SER A 259 7.59 -22.10 21.77
N TYR A 260 7.05 -21.33 20.82
CA TYR A 260 5.65 -21.35 20.38
C TYR A 260 5.45 -22.01 19.00
N ASN A 261 6.49 -22.61 18.41
CA ASN A 261 6.47 -23.13 17.03
C ASN A 261 6.04 -22.04 16.03
N ARG A 262 6.66 -20.86 16.15
CA ARG A 262 6.45 -19.65 15.36
C ARG A 262 7.78 -19.10 14.86
N ILE A 263 7.73 -18.15 13.93
CA ILE A 263 8.90 -17.40 13.46
C ILE A 263 8.93 -15.98 14.07
N PRO A 264 10.10 -15.32 14.14
CA PRO A 264 10.20 -13.95 14.67
C PRO A 264 9.29 -12.94 13.97
N ALA A 265 9.11 -13.07 12.64
CA ALA A 265 8.20 -12.23 11.85
C ALA A 265 6.77 -12.24 12.40
N GLU A 266 6.28 -13.42 12.79
CA GLU A 266 4.93 -13.60 13.29
C GLU A 266 4.72 -12.92 14.66
N LEU A 267 5.75 -12.93 15.52
CA LEU A 267 5.74 -12.18 16.77
C LEU A 267 5.72 -10.67 16.50
N GLY A 268 6.54 -10.21 15.56
CA GLY A 268 6.56 -8.80 15.11
C GLY A 268 5.20 -8.35 14.59
N ARG A 269 4.54 -9.18 13.77
CA ARG A 269 3.19 -8.95 13.24
C ARG A 269 2.14 -8.83 14.33
N ALA A 270 2.15 -9.75 15.30
CA ALA A 270 1.21 -9.72 16.42
C ALA A 270 1.35 -8.46 17.28
N VAL A 271 2.60 -8.10 17.62
CA VAL A 271 2.91 -6.88 18.38
C VAL A 271 2.46 -5.63 17.61
N ALA A 272 2.83 -5.52 16.34
CA ALA A 272 2.55 -4.36 15.53
C ALA A 272 1.06 -4.13 15.34
N ARG A 273 0.27 -5.20 15.19
CA ARG A 273 -1.19 -5.11 15.11
C ARG A 273 -1.79 -4.49 16.37
N VAL A 274 -1.41 -4.98 17.55
CA VAL A 274 -1.90 -4.45 18.84
C VAL A 274 -1.47 -2.99 19.03
N GLU A 275 -0.22 -2.67 18.71
CA GLU A 275 0.31 -1.31 18.91
C GLU A 275 -0.24 -0.31 17.88
N ALA A 276 -0.54 -0.72 16.64
CA ALA A 276 -1.09 0.13 15.60
C ALA A 276 -2.54 0.58 15.89
N GLU A 277 -3.32 -0.26 16.59
CA GLU A 277 -4.67 0.10 17.05
C GLU A 277 -4.65 1.15 18.18
N LEU A 278 -3.49 1.38 18.84
CA LEU A 278 -3.35 2.31 19.95
C LEU A 278 -2.93 3.72 19.47
N PRO A 279 -3.77 4.76 19.62
CA PRO A 279 -3.45 6.10 19.13
C PRO A 279 -2.21 6.75 19.77
N GLY A 280 -1.84 6.33 20.98
CA GLY A 280 -0.68 6.84 21.72
C GLY A 280 0.60 6.02 21.54
N SER A 281 0.59 4.98 20.70
CA SER A 281 1.78 4.14 20.49
C SER A 281 2.87 4.89 19.71
N ARG A 282 4.13 4.52 19.98
CA ARG A 282 5.29 5.00 19.23
C ARG A 282 5.30 4.52 17.78
N ILE A 283 4.48 3.54 17.41
CA ILE A 283 4.36 3.08 16.02
C ILE A 283 3.51 4.03 15.14
N GLN A 284 2.72 4.95 15.72
CA GLN A 284 1.81 5.79 14.93
C GLN A 284 2.45 6.70 13.87
N PRO A 285 3.68 7.23 14.03
CA PRO A 285 4.37 7.90 12.93
C PRO A 285 4.55 6.99 11.71
N LEU A 286 4.89 5.71 11.90
CA LEU A 286 5.00 4.73 10.83
C LEU A 286 3.62 4.43 10.23
N VAL A 287 2.60 4.20 11.06
CA VAL A 287 1.22 3.93 10.60
C VAL A 287 0.69 5.09 9.73
N ASN A 288 0.84 6.32 10.19
CA ASN A 288 0.40 7.51 9.46
C ASN A 288 1.22 7.69 8.17
N GLY A 289 2.54 7.50 8.22
CA GLY A 289 3.41 7.58 7.05
C GLY A 289 3.05 6.55 5.97
N LEU A 290 2.72 5.32 6.37
CA LEU A 290 2.25 4.27 5.46
C LEU A 290 0.87 4.60 4.90
N ARG A 291 -0.06 5.11 5.71
CA ARG A 291 -1.39 5.56 5.26
C ARG A 291 -1.27 6.65 4.19
N ASP A 292 -0.43 7.65 4.43
CA ASP A 292 -0.17 8.75 3.49
C ASP A 292 0.54 8.26 2.22
N ALA A 293 1.46 7.30 2.33
CA ALA A 293 2.13 6.70 1.18
C ALA A 293 1.13 5.96 0.28
N VAL A 294 0.27 5.11 0.86
CA VAL A 294 -0.78 4.40 0.12
C VAL A 294 -1.76 5.37 -0.50
N GLY A 295 -2.24 6.36 0.27
CA GLY A 295 -3.18 7.37 -0.23
C GLY A 295 -2.63 8.15 -1.42
N ARG A 296 -1.37 8.63 -1.32
CA ARG A 296 -0.69 9.30 -2.43
C ARG A 296 -0.57 8.40 -3.65
N TRP A 297 -0.11 7.16 -3.47
CA TRP A 297 0.05 6.21 -4.58
C TRP A 297 -1.28 5.89 -5.28
N ARG A 298 -2.37 5.68 -4.52
CA ARG A 298 -3.71 5.40 -5.07
C ARG A 298 -4.33 6.58 -5.82
N SER A 299 -3.95 7.81 -5.46
CA SER A 299 -4.53 9.05 -5.99
C SER A 299 -3.98 9.50 -7.36
N VAL A 300 -2.94 8.84 -7.88
CA VAL A 300 -2.29 9.16 -9.17
C VAL A 300 -2.96 8.44 -10.33
#